data_AF-A0A800K764-F1
#
_entry.id   AF-A0A800K764-F1
#
_cell.length_a   1.000
_cell.length_b   1.000
_cell.length_c   1.000
_cell.angle_alpha   90.00
_cell.angle_beta   90.00
_cell.angle_gamma   90.00
#
_symmetry.space_group_name_H-M   'P 1'
#
loop_
_entity.id
_entity.type
_entity.pdbx_description
1 polymer ?
#
loop_
_entity_poly.entity_id
_entity_poly.type
_entity_poly.pdbx_seq_one_letter_code
_entity_poly.pdbx_strand_id
1 'polypeptide(L)'
;MAHTPEAFDELTGGAVPEWRAGVAVPHLQMLVVPTHEAGVVLGPEGRRTLRHEWAHLGLSSELGGLRAPRWFNEGYAQWASGGFDASQGWRLRVLLALGRAPPMDSLELRWPSDRSQAEVAYLLSASAITYLLEGSGERGLAIFVERWRSLRSFETAFRVTFGVTSSQFEEDWKKHVKDRYGWLLMLSHSAVFWMFLALLLLFMVRVRKGRDREQLARLRAGELPDRPAFWTEDGDEGGSEDGIPG
;
A
#
# COMPACT_ATOMS: atom_id res chain seq x y z
N MET A 1 -21.78 -7.32 -26.36
CA MET A 1 -20.92 -8.35 -25.76
C MET A 1 -19.92 -8.77 -26.81
N ALA A 2 -18.62 -8.75 -26.49
CA ALA A 2 -17.57 -9.13 -27.42
C ALA A 2 -17.09 -10.55 -27.09
N HIS A 3 -17.25 -11.48 -28.04
CA HIS A 3 -16.95 -12.89 -27.81
C HIS A 3 -15.47 -13.26 -28.06
N THR A 4 -14.71 -12.40 -28.73
CA THR A 4 -13.27 -12.55 -28.98
C THR A 4 -12.52 -11.22 -28.72
N PRO A 5 -11.19 -11.25 -28.49
CA PRO A 5 -10.37 -10.03 -28.41
C PRO A 5 -10.48 -9.15 -29.65
N GLU A 6 -10.52 -9.75 -30.85
CA GLU A 6 -10.67 -9.02 -32.11
C GLU A 6 -12.01 -8.29 -32.19
N ALA A 7 -13.09 -8.93 -31.73
CA ALA A 7 -14.41 -8.30 -31.64
C ALA A 7 -14.45 -7.18 -30.58
N PHE A 8 -13.62 -7.27 -29.53
CA PHE A 8 -13.47 -6.21 -28.54
C PHE A 8 -12.70 -5.03 -29.13
N ASP A 9 -11.61 -5.27 -29.85
CA ASP A 9 -10.83 -4.22 -30.51
C ASP A 9 -11.63 -3.53 -31.62
N GLU A 10 -12.45 -4.27 -32.38
CA GLU A 10 -13.33 -3.70 -33.40
C GLU A 10 -14.40 -2.78 -32.78
N LEU A 11 -15.03 -3.19 -31.67
CA LEU A 11 -16.04 -2.39 -30.96
C LEU A 11 -15.45 -1.18 -30.23
N THR A 12 -14.14 -1.20 -29.95
CA THR A 12 -13.45 -0.15 -29.17
C THR A 12 -12.49 0.69 -30.01
N GLY A 13 -12.37 0.39 -31.30
CA GLY A 13 -11.48 1.05 -32.24
C GLY A 13 -9.98 0.85 -31.94
N GLY A 14 -9.62 -0.23 -31.23
CA GLY A 14 -8.24 -0.57 -30.86
C GLY A 14 -7.53 0.45 -29.94
N ALA A 15 -8.26 1.45 -29.42
CA ALA A 15 -7.70 2.50 -28.56
C ALA A 15 -7.59 2.07 -27.09
N VAL A 16 -8.07 0.88 -26.76
CA VAL A 16 -8.16 0.36 -25.41
C VAL A 16 -7.03 -0.66 -25.18
N PRO A 17 -6.20 -0.49 -24.14
CA PRO A 17 -5.13 -1.44 -23.87
C PRO A 17 -5.67 -2.86 -23.63
N GLU A 18 -4.97 -3.87 -24.16
CA GLU A 18 -5.35 -5.30 -24.12
C GLU A 18 -5.62 -5.85 -22.70
N TRP A 19 -5.03 -5.22 -21.67
CA TRP A 19 -5.20 -5.64 -20.28
C TRP A 19 -6.52 -5.16 -19.64
N ARG A 20 -7.37 -4.38 -20.33
CA ARG A 20 -8.64 -3.91 -19.78
C ARG A 20 -9.70 -5.00 -19.80
N ALA A 21 -10.33 -5.24 -18.65
CA ALA A 21 -11.39 -6.24 -18.46
C ALA A 21 -12.78 -5.80 -18.97
N GLY A 22 -12.88 -4.64 -19.60
CA GLY A 22 -14.09 -4.01 -20.10
C GLY A 22 -13.85 -2.54 -20.45
N VAL A 23 -14.78 -1.92 -21.16
CA VAL A 23 -14.71 -0.48 -21.43
C VAL A 23 -16.10 0.15 -21.59
N ALA A 24 -16.29 1.27 -20.90
CA ALA A 24 -17.36 2.20 -21.13
C ALA A 24 -17.05 3.09 -22.34
N VAL A 25 -18.04 3.26 -23.21
CA VAL A 25 -18.00 4.10 -24.40
C VAL A 25 -19.01 5.23 -24.21
N PRO A 26 -18.65 6.32 -23.49
CA PRO A 26 -19.65 7.19 -22.87
C PRO A 26 -20.49 7.99 -23.86
N HIS A 27 -19.91 8.36 -25.01
CA HIS A 27 -20.64 9.06 -26.09
C HIS A 27 -21.75 8.21 -26.74
N LEU A 28 -21.71 6.89 -26.57
CA LEU A 28 -22.72 5.95 -27.06
C LEU A 28 -23.57 5.39 -25.91
N GLN A 29 -23.30 5.82 -24.66
CA GLN A 29 -23.92 5.24 -23.46
C GLN A 29 -23.85 3.71 -23.43
N MET A 30 -22.71 3.17 -23.89
CA MET A 30 -22.53 1.74 -24.14
C MET A 30 -21.44 1.18 -23.23
N LEU A 31 -21.67 -0.05 -22.75
CA LEU A 31 -20.69 -0.85 -22.03
C LEU A 31 -20.28 -2.05 -22.89
N VAL A 32 -18.99 -2.23 -23.13
CA VAL A 32 -18.43 -3.40 -23.82
C VAL A 32 -17.66 -4.24 -22.81
N VAL A 33 -18.06 -5.50 -22.66
CA VAL A 33 -17.41 -6.48 -21.77
C VAL A 33 -17.04 -7.72 -22.59
N PRO A 34 -15.79 -8.21 -22.50
CA PRO A 34 -15.40 -9.48 -23.09
C PRO A 34 -16.09 -10.64 -22.38
N THR A 35 -16.65 -11.59 -23.14
CA THR A 35 -17.45 -12.70 -22.58
C THR A 35 -16.72 -14.02 -22.47
N HIS A 36 -15.48 -14.12 -22.93
CA HIS A 36 -14.71 -15.37 -22.92
C HIS A 36 -14.41 -15.86 -21.49
N GLU A 37 -14.69 -15.05 -20.46
CA GLU A 37 -14.67 -15.41 -19.04
C GLU A 37 -15.99 -15.06 -18.33
N ALA A 38 -17.15 -15.46 -18.87
CA ALA A 38 -18.46 -15.11 -18.29
C ALA A 38 -18.62 -15.46 -16.79
N GLY A 39 -17.94 -16.50 -16.30
CA GLY A 39 -17.89 -16.85 -14.87
C GLY A 39 -17.07 -15.86 -14.00
N VAL A 40 -16.07 -15.19 -14.59
CA VAL A 40 -15.22 -14.19 -13.93
C VAL A 40 -15.94 -12.84 -13.84
N VAL A 41 -16.75 -12.49 -14.84
CA VAL A 41 -17.55 -11.25 -14.88
C VAL A 41 -18.58 -11.19 -13.74
N LEU A 42 -19.16 -12.32 -13.35
CA LEU A 42 -20.11 -12.39 -12.23
C LEU A 42 -19.44 -12.55 -10.86
N GLY A 43 -18.12 -12.75 -10.81
CA GLY A 43 -17.35 -12.79 -9.57
C GLY A 43 -17.22 -11.41 -8.89
N PRO A 44 -16.69 -11.34 -7.65
CA PRO A 44 -16.47 -10.07 -6.95
C PRO A 44 -15.68 -9.04 -7.76
N GLU A 45 -14.60 -9.48 -8.41
CA GLU A 45 -13.75 -8.62 -9.26
C GLU A 45 -14.48 -8.17 -10.53
N GLY A 46 -15.20 -9.07 -11.21
CA GLY A 46 -16.00 -8.72 -12.38
C GLY A 46 -17.10 -7.70 -12.04
N ARG A 47 -17.79 -7.86 -10.90
CA ARG A 47 -18.77 -6.87 -10.42
C ARG A 47 -18.12 -5.53 -10.08
N ARG A 48 -16.88 -5.51 -9.58
CA ARG A 48 -16.11 -4.29 -9.33
C ARG A 48 -15.80 -3.58 -10.64
N THR A 49 -15.31 -4.31 -11.65
CA THR A 49 -15.11 -3.77 -13.01
C THR A 49 -16.40 -3.21 -13.61
N LEU A 50 -17.51 -3.94 -13.51
CA LEU A 50 -18.80 -3.46 -14.02
C LEU A 50 -19.25 -2.15 -13.34
N ARG A 51 -19.08 -2.03 -12.01
CA ARG A 51 -19.37 -0.78 -11.30
C ARG A 51 -18.46 0.36 -11.76
N HIS A 52 -17.18 0.07 -12.01
CA HIS A 52 -16.21 1.05 -12.50
C HIS A 52 -16.66 1.61 -13.86
N GLU A 53 -16.96 0.73 -14.81
CA GLU A 53 -17.39 1.17 -16.13
C GLU A 53 -18.77 1.85 -16.11
N TRP A 54 -19.69 1.40 -15.24
CA TRP A 54 -20.97 2.07 -15.05
C TRP A 54 -20.78 3.50 -14.51
N ALA A 55 -19.84 3.69 -13.58
CA ALA A 55 -19.56 5.01 -13.03
C ALA A 55 -19.11 6.01 -14.11
N HIS A 56 -18.32 5.58 -15.10
CA HIS A 56 -17.99 6.42 -16.26
C HIS A 56 -19.23 6.83 -17.06
N LEU A 57 -20.16 5.89 -17.31
CA LEU A 57 -21.40 6.19 -18.03
C LEU A 57 -22.28 7.17 -17.26
N GLY A 58 -22.44 6.93 -15.95
CA GLY A 58 -23.20 7.81 -15.06
C GLY A 58 -22.63 9.22 -15.03
N LEU A 59 -21.32 9.37 -14.80
CA LEU A 59 -20.67 10.68 -14.79
C LEU A 59 -20.79 11.38 -16.15
N SER A 60 -20.59 10.66 -17.26
CA SER A 60 -20.75 11.24 -18.59
C SER A 60 -22.17 11.67 -18.90
N SER A 61 -23.18 10.95 -18.41
CA SER A 61 -24.60 11.31 -18.56
C SER A 61 -24.91 12.60 -17.81
N GLU A 62 -24.43 12.71 -16.56
CA GLU A 62 -24.59 13.91 -15.74
C GLU A 62 -23.88 15.13 -16.35
N LEU A 63 -22.71 14.92 -16.97
CA LEU A 63 -21.93 16.00 -17.58
C LEU A 63 -22.43 16.44 -18.96
N GLY A 64 -23.36 15.69 -19.60
CA GLY A 64 -24.00 16.11 -20.85
C GLY A 64 -23.00 16.43 -21.98
N GLY A 65 -21.95 15.60 -22.13
CA GLY A 65 -20.93 15.74 -23.17
C GLY A 65 -19.76 16.65 -22.82
N LEU A 66 -19.71 17.24 -21.61
CA LEU A 66 -18.48 17.86 -21.11
C LEU A 66 -17.41 16.79 -20.88
N ARG A 67 -16.17 17.11 -21.25
CA ARG A 67 -15.03 16.22 -20.99
C ARG A 67 -14.49 16.45 -19.59
N ALA A 68 -14.45 15.39 -18.80
CA ALA A 68 -13.82 15.41 -17.49
C ALA A 68 -12.29 15.29 -17.60
N PRO A 69 -11.53 15.98 -16.73
CA PRO A 69 -10.14 15.65 -16.51
C PRO A 69 -9.99 14.16 -16.23
N ARG A 70 -8.96 13.54 -16.84
CA ARG A 70 -8.84 12.08 -16.83
C ARG A 70 -8.66 11.53 -15.42
N TRP A 71 -7.83 12.17 -14.60
CA TRP A 71 -7.65 11.78 -13.20
C TRP A 71 -8.98 11.80 -12.43
N PHE A 72 -9.85 12.78 -12.69
CA PHE A 72 -11.14 12.87 -11.99
C PHE A 72 -12.08 11.75 -12.44
N ASN A 73 -12.18 11.52 -13.75
CA ASN A 73 -13.04 10.46 -14.31
C ASN A 73 -12.63 9.07 -13.81
N GLU A 74 -11.33 8.76 -13.89
CA GLU A 74 -10.76 7.48 -13.45
C GLU A 74 -10.83 7.33 -11.92
N GLY A 75 -10.56 8.41 -11.18
CA GLY A 75 -10.65 8.44 -9.73
C GLY A 75 -12.07 8.23 -9.22
N TYR A 76 -13.06 8.87 -9.85
CA TYR A 76 -14.46 8.71 -9.52
C TYR A 76 -14.92 7.27 -9.78
N ALA A 77 -14.56 6.69 -10.91
CA ALA A 77 -14.93 5.31 -11.24
C ALA A 77 -14.29 4.29 -10.29
N GLN A 78 -13.05 4.49 -9.89
CA GLN A 78 -12.41 3.67 -8.86
C GLN A 78 -13.07 3.81 -7.49
N TRP A 79 -13.40 5.04 -7.06
CA TRP A 79 -14.13 5.25 -5.81
C TRP A 79 -15.50 4.58 -5.83
N ALA A 80 -16.29 4.81 -6.88
CA ALA A 80 -17.65 4.27 -7.04
C ALA A 80 -17.68 2.74 -7.16
N SER A 81 -16.57 2.11 -7.56
CA SER A 81 -16.43 0.65 -7.63
C SER A 81 -15.96 -0.01 -6.32
N GLY A 82 -15.85 0.76 -5.23
CA GLY A 82 -15.46 0.27 -3.90
C GLY A 82 -14.09 0.74 -3.44
N GLY A 83 -13.48 1.69 -4.16
CA GLY A 83 -12.18 2.26 -3.83
C GLY A 83 -11.04 1.24 -3.96
N PHE A 84 -9.98 1.46 -3.18
CA PHE A 84 -8.81 0.59 -3.07
C PHE A 84 -8.73 -0.05 -1.68
N ASP A 85 -8.19 -1.25 -1.62
CA ASP A 85 -7.94 -1.94 -0.35
C ASP A 85 -6.78 -1.30 0.44
N ALA A 86 -6.62 -1.74 1.70
CA ALA A 86 -5.60 -1.20 2.60
C ALA A 86 -4.16 -1.37 2.08
N SER A 87 -3.88 -2.44 1.32
CA SER A 87 -2.56 -2.73 0.75
C SER A 87 -2.25 -1.82 -0.45
N GLN A 88 -3.25 -1.53 -1.27
CA GLN A 88 -3.13 -0.58 -2.38
C GLN A 88 -3.00 0.86 -1.86
N GLY A 89 -3.76 1.20 -0.82
CA GLY A 89 -3.55 2.44 -0.08
C GLY A 89 -2.10 2.55 0.41
N TRP A 90 -1.59 1.50 1.07
CA TRP A 90 -0.19 1.45 1.53
C TRP A 90 0.83 1.69 0.41
N ARG A 91 0.71 0.96 -0.71
CA ARG A 91 1.63 1.11 -1.87
C ARG A 91 1.63 2.53 -2.42
N LEU A 92 0.45 3.14 -2.56
CA LEU A 92 0.30 4.51 -3.02
C LEU A 92 1.00 5.51 -2.09
N ARG A 93 0.78 5.36 -0.79
CA ARG A 93 1.34 6.22 0.25
C ARG A 93 2.88 6.18 0.24
N VAL A 94 3.48 5.01 0.01
CA VAL A 94 4.94 4.87 -0.19
C VAL A 94 5.42 5.58 -1.46
N LEU A 95 4.74 5.43 -2.59
CA LEU A 95 5.13 6.04 -3.86
C LEU A 95 5.11 7.57 -3.82
N LEU A 96 4.05 8.14 -3.24
CA LEU A 96 3.90 9.59 -3.06
C LEU A 96 4.99 10.17 -2.15
N ALA A 97 5.29 9.47 -1.07
CA ALA A 97 6.26 9.92 -0.09
C ALA A 97 7.72 9.84 -0.61
N LEU A 98 7.99 8.95 -1.58
CA LEU A 98 9.26 8.89 -2.32
C LEU A 98 9.37 9.93 -3.45
N GLY A 99 8.35 10.78 -3.65
CA GLY A 99 8.33 11.80 -4.71
C GLY A 99 8.26 11.22 -6.12
N ARG A 100 7.82 9.95 -6.27
CA ARG A 100 7.77 9.25 -7.56
C ARG A 100 6.38 9.29 -8.21
N ALA A 101 5.46 10.08 -7.67
CA ALA A 101 4.13 10.23 -8.21
C ALA A 101 4.10 11.31 -9.31
N PRO A 102 3.56 11.02 -10.51
CA PRO A 102 3.32 12.04 -11.53
C PRO A 102 2.34 13.12 -11.04
N PRO A 103 2.50 14.40 -11.47
CA PRO A 103 1.52 15.45 -11.22
C PRO A 103 0.20 15.18 -11.96
N MET A 104 -0.93 15.66 -11.46
CA MET A 104 -2.25 15.44 -12.06
C MET A 104 -2.33 15.99 -13.49
N ASP A 105 -1.75 17.16 -13.74
CA ASP A 105 -1.68 17.76 -15.10
C ASP A 105 -1.03 16.81 -16.12
N SER A 106 -0.05 16.00 -15.68
CA SER A 106 0.57 15.01 -16.57
C SER A 106 -0.36 13.85 -16.89
N LEU A 107 -1.24 13.46 -15.95
CA LEU A 107 -2.27 12.44 -16.16
C LEU A 107 -3.42 12.95 -17.04
N GLU A 108 -3.65 14.27 -17.07
CA GLU A 108 -4.58 14.89 -18.03
C GLU A 108 -4.02 14.86 -19.46
N LEU A 109 -2.73 15.14 -19.63
CA LEU A 109 -2.06 15.21 -20.93
C LEU A 109 -1.75 13.84 -21.54
N ARG A 110 -1.27 12.88 -20.74
CA ARG A 110 -0.92 11.54 -21.22
C ARG A 110 -1.03 10.51 -20.12
N TRP A 111 -1.89 9.53 -20.34
CA TRP A 111 -1.99 8.39 -19.43
C TRP A 111 -0.95 7.33 -19.77
N PRO A 112 -0.36 6.65 -18.76
CA PRO A 112 0.60 5.60 -19.01
C PRO A 112 0.01 4.42 -19.78
N SER A 113 0.73 3.93 -20.79
CA SER A 113 0.38 2.70 -21.51
C SER A 113 0.88 1.44 -20.78
N ASP A 114 1.98 1.57 -20.03
CA ASP A 114 2.50 0.52 -19.16
C ASP A 114 1.53 0.24 -18.00
N ARG A 115 1.20 -1.04 -17.80
CA ARG A 115 0.24 -1.48 -16.80
C ARG A 115 0.62 -1.05 -15.38
N SER A 116 1.88 -1.19 -15.00
CA SER A 116 2.34 -0.87 -13.64
C SER A 116 2.25 0.62 -13.35
N GLN A 117 2.55 1.45 -14.34
CA GLN A 117 2.41 2.91 -14.24
C GLN A 117 0.94 3.35 -14.29
N ALA A 118 0.10 2.68 -15.09
CA ALA A 118 -1.33 2.93 -15.14
C ALA A 118 -2.01 2.58 -13.81
N GLU A 119 -1.62 1.48 -13.17
CA GLU A 119 -2.06 1.12 -11.81
C GLU A 119 -1.76 2.25 -10.82
N VAL A 120 -0.55 2.82 -10.86
CA VAL A 120 -0.20 3.97 -10.01
C VAL A 120 -1.06 5.19 -10.31
N ALA A 121 -1.31 5.49 -11.60
CA ALA A 121 -2.17 6.61 -12.00
C ALA A 121 -3.62 6.45 -11.50
N TYR A 122 -4.18 5.23 -11.56
CA TYR A 122 -5.50 4.92 -11.01
C TYR A 122 -5.54 5.13 -9.49
N LEU A 123 -4.51 4.66 -8.78
CA LEU A 123 -4.41 4.82 -7.32
C LEU A 123 -4.32 6.30 -6.91
N LEU A 124 -3.48 7.08 -7.59
CA LEU A 124 -3.34 8.52 -7.35
C LEU A 124 -4.69 9.22 -7.53
N SER A 125 -5.31 9.00 -8.69
CA SER A 125 -6.61 9.56 -9.07
C SER A 125 -7.68 9.29 -8.04
N ALA A 126 -7.80 8.04 -7.60
CA ALA A 126 -8.82 7.66 -6.63
C ALA A 126 -8.53 8.19 -5.22
N SER A 127 -7.27 8.33 -4.81
CA SER A 127 -6.94 8.94 -3.51
C SER A 127 -7.20 10.43 -3.45
N ALA A 128 -7.11 11.12 -4.58
CA ALA A 128 -7.53 12.50 -4.67
C ALA A 128 -9.04 12.61 -4.48
N ILE A 129 -9.83 11.77 -5.16
CA ILE A 129 -11.29 11.75 -4.95
C ILE A 129 -11.66 11.39 -3.51
N THR A 130 -10.97 10.42 -2.89
CA THR A 130 -11.18 10.11 -1.47
C THR A 130 -10.89 11.32 -0.59
N TYR A 131 -9.78 12.02 -0.80
CA TYR A 131 -9.44 13.23 -0.04
C TYR A 131 -10.46 14.36 -0.25
N LEU A 132 -10.94 14.53 -1.48
CA LEU A 132 -11.99 15.49 -1.80
C LEU A 132 -13.28 15.18 -1.02
N LEU A 133 -13.65 13.90 -0.95
CA LEU A 133 -14.84 13.42 -0.23
C LEU A 133 -14.69 13.48 1.29
N GLU A 134 -13.48 13.30 1.85
CA GLU A 134 -13.23 13.46 3.28
C GLU A 134 -13.60 14.88 3.77
N GLY A 135 -13.32 15.91 2.96
CA GLY A 135 -13.64 17.29 3.29
C GLY A 135 -15.06 17.74 2.93
N SER A 136 -15.63 17.22 1.84
CA SER A 136 -16.89 17.75 1.26
C SER A 136 -18.08 16.78 1.30
N GLY A 137 -17.83 15.49 1.54
CA GLY A 137 -18.82 14.42 1.46
C GLY A 137 -19.40 14.22 0.07
N GLU A 138 -20.24 13.20 -0.09
CA GLU A 138 -20.91 12.90 -1.37
C GLU A 138 -21.81 14.04 -1.84
N ARG A 139 -22.40 14.80 -0.91
CA ARG A 139 -23.20 15.98 -1.24
C ARG A 139 -22.37 17.08 -1.91
N GLY A 140 -21.14 17.31 -1.44
CA GLY A 140 -20.23 18.27 -2.06
C GLY A 140 -19.89 17.88 -3.49
N LEU A 141 -19.63 16.58 -3.72
CA LEU A 141 -19.38 16.04 -5.05
C LEU A 141 -20.59 16.20 -5.99
N ALA A 142 -21.80 15.91 -5.50
CA ALA A 142 -23.02 16.06 -6.29
C ALA A 142 -23.25 17.53 -6.71
N ILE A 143 -23.11 18.46 -5.76
CA ILE A 143 -23.21 19.90 -6.03
C ILE A 143 -22.14 20.34 -7.04
N PHE A 144 -20.92 19.81 -6.93
CA PHE A 144 -19.84 20.10 -7.86
C PHE A 144 -20.19 19.68 -9.29
N VAL A 145 -20.66 18.44 -9.48
CA VAL A 145 -21.04 17.92 -10.81
C VAL A 145 -22.19 18.73 -11.41
N GLU A 146 -23.21 19.08 -10.62
CA GLU A 146 -24.31 19.94 -11.05
C GLU A 146 -23.82 21.33 -11.50
N ARG A 147 -22.99 21.97 -10.68
CA ARG A 147 -22.40 23.28 -11.00
C ARG A 147 -21.50 23.21 -12.23
N TRP A 148 -20.74 22.13 -12.38
CA TRP A 148 -19.90 21.93 -13.56
C TRP A 148 -20.74 21.83 -14.82
N ARG A 149 -21.83 21.06 -14.80
CA ARG A 149 -22.77 20.99 -15.92
C ARG A 149 -23.31 22.38 -16.28
N SER A 150 -23.79 23.15 -15.30
CA SER A 150 -24.39 24.48 -15.53
C SER A 150 -23.36 25.53 -15.96
N LEU A 151 -22.18 25.56 -15.33
CA LEU A 151 -21.13 26.55 -15.61
C LEU A 151 -20.27 26.18 -16.83
N ARG A 152 -20.37 24.93 -17.32
CA ARG A 152 -19.61 24.40 -18.46
C ARG A 152 -18.08 24.53 -18.29
N SER A 153 -17.59 24.66 -17.05
CA SER A 153 -16.18 24.88 -16.72
C SER A 153 -15.82 24.11 -15.44
N PHE A 154 -14.93 23.13 -15.56
CA PHE A 154 -14.43 22.33 -14.44
C PHE A 154 -13.83 23.24 -13.37
N GLU A 155 -12.85 24.05 -13.75
CA GLU A 155 -12.11 24.91 -12.83
C GLU A 155 -13.00 25.94 -12.13
N THR A 156 -13.97 26.53 -12.85
CA THR A 156 -14.90 27.49 -12.24
C THR A 156 -15.84 26.80 -11.25
N ALA A 157 -16.39 25.64 -11.62
CA ALA A 157 -17.26 24.87 -10.72
C ALA A 157 -16.51 24.34 -9.50
N PHE A 158 -15.25 23.93 -9.68
CA PHE A 158 -14.38 23.42 -8.63
C PHE A 158 -14.12 24.53 -7.61
N ARG A 159 -13.69 25.70 -8.08
CA ARG A 159 -13.45 26.88 -7.24
C ARG A 159 -14.70 27.35 -6.50
N VAL A 160 -15.85 27.40 -7.15
CA VAL A 160 -17.11 27.83 -6.52
C VAL A 160 -17.62 26.81 -5.49
N THR A 161 -17.27 25.53 -5.64
CA THR A 161 -17.75 24.46 -4.75
C THR A 161 -16.82 24.18 -3.58
N PHE A 162 -15.53 24.16 -3.83
CA PHE A 162 -14.53 23.78 -2.82
C PHE A 162 -13.72 24.97 -2.31
N GLY A 163 -13.88 26.16 -2.90
CA GLY A 163 -13.21 27.38 -2.45
C GLY A 163 -11.72 27.47 -2.85
N VAL A 164 -11.21 26.47 -3.56
CA VAL A 164 -9.80 26.37 -4.00
C VAL A 164 -9.74 26.06 -5.48
N THR A 165 -8.63 26.37 -6.14
CA THR A 165 -8.37 25.90 -7.51
C THR A 165 -8.05 24.41 -7.52
N SER A 166 -8.18 23.75 -8.68
CA SER A 166 -7.76 22.35 -8.81
C SER A 166 -6.27 22.15 -8.50
N SER A 167 -5.41 23.10 -8.89
CA SER A 167 -3.98 23.07 -8.57
C SER A 167 -3.69 23.21 -7.07
N GLN A 168 -4.39 24.11 -6.37
CA GLN A 168 -4.26 24.26 -4.91
C GLN A 168 -4.70 22.99 -4.19
N PHE A 169 -5.82 22.41 -4.63
CA PHE A 169 -6.29 21.12 -4.13
C PHE A 169 -5.25 20.01 -4.32
N GLU A 170 -4.58 19.95 -5.47
CA GLU A 170 -3.52 18.97 -5.71
C GLU A 170 -2.34 19.15 -4.73
N GLU A 171 -1.93 20.39 -4.47
CA GLU A 171 -0.87 20.70 -3.50
C GLU A 171 -1.26 20.27 -2.07
N ASP A 172 -2.48 20.62 -1.66
CA ASP A 172 -3.04 20.28 -0.35
C ASP A 172 -3.16 18.76 -0.18
N TRP A 173 -3.67 18.06 -1.19
CA TRP A 173 -3.76 16.60 -1.22
C TRP A 173 -2.37 15.95 -1.12
N LYS A 174 -1.39 16.41 -1.91
CA LYS A 174 -0.01 15.90 -1.84
C LYS A 174 0.58 16.07 -0.44
N LYS A 175 0.34 17.22 0.19
CA LYS A 175 0.78 17.48 1.56
C LYS A 175 0.08 16.55 2.56
N HIS A 176 -1.24 16.41 2.46
CA HIS A 176 -2.02 15.51 3.32
C HIS A 176 -1.50 14.06 3.27
N VAL A 177 -1.24 13.54 2.07
CA VAL A 177 -0.71 12.17 1.93
C VAL A 177 0.72 12.06 2.48
N LYS A 178 1.55 13.09 2.27
CA LYS A 178 2.90 13.13 2.84
C LYS A 178 2.86 13.20 4.36
N ASP A 179 2.06 14.04 4.99
CA ASP A 179 2.04 14.21 6.45
C ASP A 179 1.63 12.92 7.18
N ARG A 180 0.70 12.15 6.59
CA ARG A 180 0.26 10.88 7.17
C ARG A 180 1.34 9.78 7.17
N TYR A 181 2.41 9.94 6.38
CA TYR A 181 3.48 8.94 6.15
C TYR A 181 4.90 9.46 6.36
N GLY A 182 5.08 10.77 6.40
CA GLY A 182 6.35 11.45 6.47
C GLY A 182 7.08 11.07 7.76
N TRP A 183 6.36 10.92 8.87
CA TRP A 183 6.94 10.49 10.14
C TRP A 183 7.61 9.10 10.06
N LEU A 184 7.05 8.16 9.28
CA LEU A 184 7.57 6.79 9.17
C LEU A 184 8.86 6.76 8.33
N LEU A 185 8.91 7.55 7.25
CA LEU A 185 10.11 7.71 6.44
C LEU A 185 11.19 8.56 7.14
N MET A 186 10.78 9.61 7.87
CA MET A 186 11.69 10.36 8.72
C MET A 186 12.32 9.45 9.77
N LEU A 187 11.56 8.52 10.37
CA LEU A 187 12.10 7.49 11.26
C LEU A 187 13.08 6.57 10.55
N SER A 188 12.75 6.07 9.35
CA SER A 188 13.64 5.16 8.61
C SER A 188 14.95 5.82 8.17
N HIS A 189 14.95 7.13 7.94
CA HIS A 189 16.15 7.90 7.60
C HIS A 189 16.85 8.52 8.83
N SER A 190 16.30 8.37 10.03
CA SER A 190 16.88 8.94 11.25
C SER A 190 17.97 8.03 11.82
N ALA A 191 19.23 8.45 11.70
CA ALA A 191 20.37 7.77 12.32
C ALA A 191 20.24 7.68 13.85
N VAL A 192 19.57 8.66 14.48
CA VAL A 192 19.31 8.68 15.92
C VAL A 192 18.34 7.56 16.32
N PHE A 193 17.29 7.34 15.52
CA PHE A 193 16.35 6.24 15.75
C PHE A 193 17.05 4.88 15.64
N TRP A 194 17.84 4.66 14.59
CA TRP A 194 18.60 3.42 14.41
C TRP A 194 19.67 3.21 15.50
N MET A 195 20.34 4.27 15.94
CA MET A 195 21.28 4.22 17.05
C MET A 195 20.59 3.80 18.35
N PHE A 196 19.43 4.39 18.66
CA PHE A 196 18.64 4.01 19.83
C PHE A 196 18.16 2.56 19.76
N LEU A 197 17.64 2.13 18.61
CA LEU A 197 17.21 0.73 18.39
C LEU A 197 18.38 -0.25 18.56
N ALA A 198 19.56 0.07 18.01
CA ALA A 198 20.76 -0.75 18.16
C ALA A 198 21.20 -0.84 19.63
N LEU A 199 21.18 0.27 20.37
CA LEU A 199 21.49 0.29 21.81
C LEU A 199 20.48 -0.53 22.62
N LEU A 200 19.20 -0.44 22.29
CA LEU A 200 18.14 -1.20 22.96
C LEU A 200 18.30 -2.71 22.71
N LEU A 201 18.58 -3.12 21.47
CA LEU A 201 18.87 -4.52 21.14
C LEU A 201 20.15 -5.02 21.82
N LEU A 202 21.21 -4.22 21.83
CA LEU A 202 22.45 -4.55 22.53
C LEU A 202 22.22 -4.71 24.04
N PHE A 203 21.46 -3.81 24.65
CA PHE A 203 21.07 -3.89 26.05
C PHE A 203 20.26 -5.16 26.33
N MET A 204 19.28 -5.49 25.49
CA MET A 204 18.48 -6.71 25.62
C MET A 204 19.35 -7.98 25.53
N VAL A 205 20.30 -8.02 24.60
CA VAL A 205 21.27 -9.13 24.47
C VAL A 205 22.18 -9.21 25.69
N ARG A 206 22.65 -8.07 26.24
CA ARG A 206 23.46 -8.01 27.45
C ARG A 206 22.71 -8.55 28.67
N VAL A 207 21.47 -8.11 28.87
CA VAL A 207 20.61 -8.60 29.96
C VAL A 207 20.32 -10.09 29.80
N ARG A 208 20.00 -10.55 28.59
CA ARG A 208 19.73 -11.96 28.31
C ARG A 208 20.99 -12.82 28.56
N LYS A 209 22.15 -12.42 28.04
CA LYS A 209 23.42 -13.13 28.32
C LYS A 209 23.79 -13.13 29.80
N GLY A 210 23.47 -12.08 30.55
CA GLY A 210 23.66 -12.04 32.00
C GLY A 210 22.82 -13.09 32.71
N ARG A 211 21.52 -13.15 32.38
CA ARG A 211 20.59 -14.15 32.92
C ARG A 211 20.95 -15.58 32.52
N ASP A 212 21.32 -15.79 31.26
CA ASP A 212 21.73 -17.11 30.76
C ASP A 212 23.02 -17.57 31.47
N ARG A 213 23.97 -16.66 31.74
CA ARG A 213 25.19 -16.95 32.52
C ARG A 213 24.90 -17.28 33.98
N GLU A 214 23.99 -16.56 34.62
CA GLU A 214 23.56 -16.87 36.00
C GLU A 214 22.88 -18.23 36.08
N GLN A 215 22.07 -18.58 35.08
CA GLN A 215 21.38 -19.87 35.00
C GLN A 215 22.36 -21.03 34.74
N LEU A 216 23.33 -20.85 33.82
CA LEU A 216 24.43 -21.80 33.60
C LEU A 216 25.36 -21.93 34.83
N ALA A 217 25.62 -20.83 35.55
CA ALA A 217 26.43 -20.86 36.78
C ALA A 217 25.71 -21.63 37.91
N ARG A 218 24.38 -21.50 38.02
CA ARG A 218 23.58 -22.31 38.95
C ARG A 218 23.59 -23.79 38.59
N LEU A 219 23.51 -24.13 37.29
CA LEU A 219 23.60 -25.51 36.83
C LEU A 219 24.99 -26.12 37.12
N ARG A 220 26.07 -25.37 36.87
CA ARG A 220 27.45 -25.80 37.21
C ARG A 220 27.72 -25.87 38.71
N ALA A 221 27.09 -25.03 39.52
CA ALA A 221 27.20 -25.11 40.98
C ALA A 221 26.46 -26.33 41.57
N GLY A 222 25.55 -26.94 40.80
CA GLY A 222 24.89 -28.20 41.15
C GLY A 222 25.55 -29.44 40.53
N GLU A 223 26.53 -29.28 39.64
CA GLU A 223 27.33 -30.39 39.10
C GLU A 223 28.40 -30.78 40.13
N LEU A 224 28.31 -32.02 40.62
CA LEU A 224 29.31 -32.65 41.49
C LEU A 224 30.69 -32.69 40.78
N PRO A 225 31.81 -32.51 41.49
CA PRO A 225 33.13 -32.47 40.87
C PRO A 225 33.45 -33.79 40.14
N ASP A 226 33.90 -33.68 38.88
CA ASP A 226 34.33 -34.77 37.98
C ASP A 226 35.53 -35.60 38.48
N ARG A 227 35.99 -35.39 39.71
CA ARG A 227 37.08 -36.14 40.32
C ARG A 227 36.56 -36.89 41.54
N PRO A 228 36.39 -38.22 41.45
CA PRO A 228 36.06 -39.01 42.63
C PRO A 228 37.26 -38.98 43.60
N ALA A 229 37.04 -38.38 44.77
CA ALA A 229 38.03 -38.22 45.84
C ALA A 229 38.18 -39.51 46.67
N PHE A 230 38.56 -40.63 46.05
CA PHE A 230 38.63 -41.93 46.73
C PHE A 230 40.02 -42.57 46.83
N TRP A 231 41.12 -41.85 46.54
CA TRP A 231 42.46 -42.45 46.56
C TRP A 231 43.58 -41.55 47.12
N THR A 232 43.42 -41.06 48.35
CA THR A 232 44.56 -40.56 49.14
C THR A 232 44.30 -40.86 50.61
N GLU A 233 45.30 -41.48 51.28
CA GLU A 233 45.30 -42.08 52.65
C GLU A 233 44.84 -43.55 52.62
N ASP A 234 45.62 -44.59 52.94
CA ASP A 234 46.73 -44.76 53.90
C ASP A 234 47.74 -45.83 53.45
N GLY A 235 49.00 -45.66 53.83
CA GLY A 235 50.04 -46.67 53.60
C GLY A 235 51.41 -46.27 54.14
N ASP A 236 51.46 -45.73 55.36
CA ASP A 236 52.71 -45.59 56.12
C ASP A 236 52.47 -45.98 57.58
N GLU A 237 52.67 -47.26 57.90
CA GLU A 237 53.00 -47.71 59.25
C GLU A 237 54.23 -48.62 59.16
N GLY A 238 55.36 -48.09 59.65
CA GLY A 238 56.60 -48.83 59.84
C GLY A 238 56.60 -49.69 61.10
N GLY A 239 57.38 -50.77 61.06
CA GLY A 239 57.78 -51.57 62.22
C GLY A 239 59.21 -52.12 62.02
N SER A 240 60.13 -51.63 62.84
CA SER A 240 61.46 -52.18 63.16
C SER A 240 61.30 -53.54 63.89
N GLU A 241 62.25 -54.45 64.14
CA GLU A 241 63.72 -54.53 64.10
C GLU A 241 64.11 -56.03 64.32
N ASP A 242 65.40 -56.37 64.10
CA ASP A 242 66.20 -57.46 64.72
C ASP A 242 66.13 -58.95 64.30
N GLY A 243 67.14 -59.39 63.51
CA GLY A 243 68.34 -60.09 64.02
C GLY A 243 68.46 -61.64 64.20
N ILE A 244 69.14 -62.32 63.24
CA ILE A 244 70.26 -63.34 63.34
C ILE A 244 70.00 -64.75 63.99
N PRO A 245 70.77 -65.87 63.76
CA PRO A 245 71.70 -66.33 62.68
C PRO A 245 71.34 -67.72 62.08
N GLY A 246 72.11 -68.16 61.07
CA GLY A 246 72.28 -69.57 60.66
C GLY A 246 73.19 -69.75 59.46
#